data_AF-A0A1F9ABH8-F1
#
_entry.id   AF-A0A1F9ABH8-F1
#
_cell.length_a   1.000
_cell.length_b   1.000
_cell.length_c   1.000
_cell.angle_alpha   90.00
_cell.angle_beta   90.00
_cell.angle_gamma   90.00
#
_symmetry.space_group_name_H-M   'P 1'
#
loop_
_entity.id
_entity.type
_entity.pdbx_description
1 polymer ?
#
loop_
_entity_poly.entity_id
_entity_poly.type
_entity_poly.pdbx_seq_one_letter_code
_entity_poly.pdbx_strand_id
1 'polypeptide(L)'
;MKDTSIKVAIELAKEGEASGVVSAGNSGATMALAMYLFKKLEGVDRPAIATTHPTMMGLTVLIDSGGNVDCKPFHLVQFGMMGDAYAKYILGTQEPRIGVLSNGEEEGKGNELTREVHEILSKTDMNYIGYVEGRDLNSGEVDVIVCDGFVGNVALKISEGLWETISAIFKWEAQDNIRAKVAYFLMGRAMRRLEKRLDYSEYGGAPLLGINGNCV
;
A
#
# COMPACT_ATOMS: atom_id res chain seq x y z
N MET A 1 -1.58 0.37 -31.06
CA MET A 1 -1.52 -0.60 -29.95
C MET A 1 -2.65 -1.59 -30.14
N LYS A 2 -2.46 -2.86 -29.79
CA LYS A 2 -3.51 -3.90 -29.84
C LYS A 2 -4.55 -3.64 -28.75
N ASP A 3 -5.83 -3.90 -29.01
CA ASP A 3 -6.91 -3.72 -28.02
C ASP A 3 -6.87 -4.85 -26.99
N THR A 4 -6.14 -4.63 -25.91
CA THR A 4 -6.17 -5.50 -24.73
C THR A 4 -7.39 -5.16 -23.88
N SER A 5 -7.91 -6.15 -23.12
CA SER A 5 -9.07 -5.95 -22.24
C SER A 5 -8.87 -4.77 -21.29
N ILE A 6 -7.68 -4.62 -20.71
CA ILE A 6 -7.37 -3.53 -19.79
C ILE A 6 -7.32 -2.16 -20.49
N LYS A 7 -6.83 -2.09 -21.72
CA LYS A 7 -6.83 -0.85 -22.50
C LYS A 7 -8.27 -0.39 -22.77
N VAL A 8 -9.12 -1.30 -23.24
CA VAL A 8 -10.53 -1.02 -23.52
C VAL A 8 -11.26 -0.56 -22.26
N ALA A 9 -11.04 -1.22 -21.12
CA ALA A 9 -11.67 -0.81 -19.85
C ALA A 9 -11.28 0.62 -19.43
N ILE A 10 -10.00 0.99 -19.58
CA ILE A 10 -9.51 2.32 -19.26
C ILE A 10 -10.05 3.37 -20.24
N GLU A 11 -10.16 3.05 -21.53
CA GLU A 11 -10.75 3.93 -22.54
C GLU A 11 -12.23 4.21 -22.23
N LEU A 12 -13.03 3.18 -21.93
CA LEU A 12 -14.43 3.34 -21.51
C LEU A 12 -14.56 4.22 -20.26
N ALA A 13 -13.74 3.99 -19.25
CA ALA A 13 -13.75 4.81 -18.03
C ALA A 13 -13.34 6.27 -18.30
N LYS A 14 -12.39 6.49 -19.21
CA LYS A 14 -11.97 7.82 -19.65
C LYS A 14 -13.06 8.54 -20.45
N GLU A 15 -13.83 7.81 -21.24
CA GLU A 15 -14.96 8.32 -22.02
C GLU A 15 -16.22 8.58 -21.16
N GLY A 16 -16.19 8.19 -19.88
CA GLY A 16 -17.29 8.37 -18.94
C GLY A 16 -18.34 7.26 -18.98
N GLU A 17 -18.10 6.19 -19.75
CA GLU A 17 -18.93 4.98 -19.82
C GLU A 17 -18.78 4.11 -18.57
N ALA A 18 -17.73 4.33 -17.77
CA ALA A 18 -17.50 3.70 -16.48
C ALA A 18 -16.87 4.68 -15.48
N SER A 19 -17.12 4.47 -14.17
CA SER A 19 -16.57 5.33 -13.11
C SER A 19 -15.14 4.96 -12.68
N GLY A 20 -14.64 3.79 -13.11
CA GLY A 20 -13.33 3.29 -12.72
C GLY A 20 -13.04 1.90 -13.31
N VAL A 21 -11.81 1.45 -13.13
CA VAL A 21 -11.30 0.18 -13.65
C VAL A 21 -10.67 -0.62 -12.52
N VAL A 22 -10.90 -1.93 -12.53
CA VAL A 22 -10.22 -2.89 -11.65
C VAL A 22 -9.58 -3.98 -12.50
N SER A 23 -8.31 -4.31 -12.24
CA SER A 23 -7.54 -5.29 -12.99
C SER A 23 -6.82 -6.26 -12.06
N ALA A 24 -7.19 -7.54 -12.11
CA ALA A 24 -6.39 -8.63 -11.53
C ALA A 24 -5.26 -9.09 -12.47
N GLY A 25 -4.95 -8.31 -13.51
CA GLY A 25 -3.95 -8.62 -14.52
C GLY A 25 -2.54 -8.23 -14.09
N ASN A 26 -1.65 -8.04 -15.06
CA ASN A 26 -0.30 -7.56 -14.79
C ASN A 26 -0.35 -6.12 -14.26
N SER A 27 0.10 -5.89 -13.02
CA SER A 27 0.07 -4.59 -12.36
C SER A 27 0.85 -3.53 -13.13
N GLY A 28 2.05 -3.87 -13.64
CA GLY A 28 2.88 -2.94 -14.41
C GLY A 28 2.23 -2.50 -15.73
N ALA A 29 1.61 -3.43 -16.46
CA ALA A 29 0.89 -3.12 -17.69
C ALA A 29 -0.37 -2.28 -17.41
N THR A 30 -1.10 -2.61 -16.34
CA THR A 30 -2.28 -1.86 -15.88
C THR A 30 -1.90 -0.42 -15.52
N MET A 31 -0.86 -0.25 -14.69
CA MET A 31 -0.35 1.05 -14.28
C MET A 31 0.14 1.86 -15.48
N ALA A 32 0.96 1.29 -16.36
CA ALA A 32 1.48 1.98 -17.53
C ALA A 32 0.35 2.49 -18.45
N LEU A 33 -0.68 1.67 -18.68
CA LEU A 33 -1.84 2.06 -19.48
C LEU A 33 -2.70 3.11 -18.77
N ALA A 34 -2.93 2.98 -17.47
CA ALA A 34 -3.70 3.94 -16.69
C ALA A 34 -3.02 5.31 -16.69
N MET A 35 -1.70 5.36 -16.42
CA MET A 35 -0.91 6.59 -16.50
C MET A 35 -0.96 7.22 -17.90
N TYR A 36 -0.83 6.40 -18.95
CA TYR A 36 -0.83 6.88 -20.32
C TYR A 36 -2.18 7.47 -20.74
N LEU A 37 -3.27 6.78 -20.39
CA LEU A 37 -4.61 7.12 -20.87
C LEU A 37 -5.31 8.16 -19.99
N PHE A 38 -5.32 7.98 -18.65
CA PHE A 38 -5.92 8.95 -17.72
C PHE A 38 -5.06 10.18 -17.53
N LYS A 39 -3.74 10.05 -17.68
CA LYS A 39 -2.74 11.08 -17.30
C LYS A 39 -2.78 11.38 -15.80
N LYS A 40 -1.72 12.02 -15.32
CA LYS A 40 -1.63 12.49 -13.94
C LYS A 40 -2.60 13.66 -13.68
N LEU A 41 -3.06 13.77 -12.44
CA LEU A 41 -3.79 14.94 -11.93
C LEU A 41 -2.92 16.19 -12.06
N GLU A 42 -3.56 17.35 -12.21
CA GLU A 42 -2.85 18.63 -12.19
C GLU A 42 -2.11 18.81 -10.86
N GLY A 43 -0.87 19.30 -10.92
CA GLY A 43 0.00 19.46 -9.74
C GLY A 43 0.70 18.18 -9.27
N VAL A 44 0.19 16.98 -9.57
CA VAL A 44 0.87 15.72 -9.27
C VAL A 44 2.03 15.53 -10.24
N ASP A 45 3.22 15.22 -9.72
CA ASP A 45 4.36 14.92 -10.59
C ASP A 45 4.38 13.47 -11.03
N ARG A 46 4.21 12.57 -10.05
CA ARG A 46 4.14 11.13 -10.28
C ARG A 46 2.95 10.51 -9.54
N PRO A 47 2.11 9.72 -10.22
CA PRO A 47 1.18 8.81 -9.57
C PRO A 47 1.92 7.80 -8.69
N ALA A 48 1.27 7.28 -7.65
CA ALA A 48 1.86 6.28 -6.76
C ALA A 48 0.87 5.15 -6.48
N ILE A 49 1.41 3.95 -6.28
CA ILE A 49 0.61 2.79 -5.90
C ILE A 49 0.44 2.83 -4.38
N ALA A 50 -0.80 2.86 -3.91
CA ALA A 50 -1.10 2.78 -2.50
C ALA A 50 -1.64 1.39 -2.17
N THR A 51 -1.11 0.74 -1.14
CA THR A 51 -1.63 -0.54 -0.64
C THR A 51 -2.09 -0.40 0.79
N THR A 52 -3.22 -1.03 1.12
CA THR A 52 -3.72 -1.08 2.50
C THR A 52 -3.25 -2.34 3.20
N HIS A 53 -2.64 -2.17 4.35
CA HIS A 53 -2.13 -3.23 5.20
C HIS A 53 -2.97 -3.36 6.47
N PRO A 54 -3.40 -4.59 6.81
CA PRO A 54 -4.09 -4.83 8.06
C PRO A 54 -3.13 -4.65 9.24
N THR A 55 -3.61 -4.00 10.30
CA THR A 55 -2.86 -3.80 11.54
C THR A 55 -3.63 -4.33 12.74
N MET A 56 -3.00 -4.28 13.91
CA MET A 56 -3.66 -4.63 15.16
C MET A 56 -4.85 -3.70 15.50
N MET A 57 -4.85 -2.46 14.99
CA MET A 57 -5.83 -1.43 15.33
C MET A 57 -6.71 -0.99 14.15
N GLY A 58 -6.43 -1.43 12.91
CA GLY A 58 -7.19 -1.02 11.74
C GLY A 58 -6.45 -1.31 10.43
N LEU A 59 -6.34 -0.28 9.58
CA LEU A 59 -5.64 -0.33 8.31
C LEU A 59 -4.58 0.77 8.25
N THR A 60 -3.46 0.47 7.61
CA THR A 60 -2.39 1.43 7.30
C THR A 60 -2.18 1.47 5.79
N VAL A 61 -2.04 2.66 5.23
CA VAL A 61 -1.73 2.87 3.81
C VAL A 61 -0.22 2.90 3.64
N LEU A 62 0.35 2.06 2.79
CA LEU A 62 1.73 2.16 2.34
C LEU A 62 1.75 2.81 0.95
N ILE A 63 2.51 3.90 0.79
CA ILE A 63 2.63 4.63 -0.48
C ILE A 63 4.03 5.21 -0.64
N ASP A 64 4.80 4.93 -1.69
CA ASP A 64 4.50 4.14 -2.88
C ASP A 64 4.91 2.67 -2.71
N SER A 65 4.06 1.74 -3.13
CA SER A 65 4.29 0.29 -3.02
C SER A 65 4.91 -0.36 -4.25
N GLY A 66 5.40 0.42 -5.22
CA GLY A 66 6.15 -0.11 -6.37
C GLY A 66 6.04 0.66 -7.69
N GLY A 67 5.38 1.82 -7.71
CA GLY A 67 5.24 2.63 -8.93
C GLY A 67 6.52 3.36 -9.35
N ASN A 68 7.28 3.86 -8.38
CA ASN A 68 8.38 4.79 -8.60
C ASN A 68 9.64 4.37 -7.84
N VAL A 69 10.52 3.66 -8.52
CA VAL A 69 11.81 3.19 -7.96
C VAL A 69 12.66 4.37 -7.49
N ASP A 70 12.91 5.35 -8.37
CA ASP A 70 13.72 6.53 -8.05
C ASP A 70 12.82 7.74 -7.80
N CYS A 71 12.87 8.28 -6.58
CA CYS A 71 12.09 9.44 -6.17
C CYS A 71 12.94 10.63 -5.77
N LYS A 72 12.39 11.82 -5.98
CA LYS A 72 12.86 13.07 -5.39
C LYS A 72 12.04 13.36 -4.13
N PRO A 73 12.57 14.17 -3.19
CA PRO A 73 11.86 14.47 -1.94
C PRO A 73 10.43 14.96 -2.14
N PHE A 74 10.22 15.85 -3.10
CA PHE A 74 8.88 16.39 -3.36
C PHE A 74 7.89 15.33 -3.88
N HIS A 75 8.34 14.22 -4.48
CA HIS A 75 7.45 13.12 -4.83
C HIS A 75 6.86 12.48 -3.56
N LEU A 76 7.71 12.16 -2.58
CA LEU A 76 7.28 11.56 -1.32
C LEU A 76 6.35 12.50 -0.55
N VAL A 77 6.61 13.81 -0.58
CA VAL A 77 5.68 14.80 -0.01
C VAL A 77 4.30 14.70 -0.67
N GLN A 78 4.24 14.62 -2.01
CA GLN A 78 2.97 14.41 -2.72
C GLN A 78 2.34 13.06 -2.40
N PHE A 79 3.13 12.01 -2.19
CA PHE A 79 2.63 10.70 -1.78
C PHE A 79 2.00 10.79 -0.39
N GLY A 80 2.60 11.53 0.55
CA GLY A 80 1.99 11.83 1.84
C GLY A 80 0.65 12.54 1.72
N MET A 81 0.54 13.55 0.85
CA MET A 81 -0.73 14.25 0.60
C MET A 81 -1.80 13.34 -0.02
N MET A 82 -1.43 12.52 -1.00
CA MET A 82 -2.34 11.56 -1.63
C MET A 82 -2.78 10.47 -0.64
N GLY A 83 -1.85 9.98 0.18
CA GLY A 83 -2.12 9.01 1.24
C GLY A 83 -3.03 9.57 2.33
N ASP A 84 -2.79 10.81 2.79
CA ASP A 84 -3.68 11.52 3.73
C ASP A 84 -5.10 11.60 3.19
N ALA A 85 -5.26 12.07 1.95
CA ALA A 85 -6.56 12.16 1.30
C ALA A 85 -7.23 10.79 1.17
N TYR A 86 -6.49 9.76 0.78
CA TYR A 86 -7.03 8.41 0.67
C TYR A 86 -7.48 7.85 2.03
N ALA A 87 -6.63 7.94 3.06
CA ALA A 87 -6.96 7.49 4.40
C ALA A 87 -8.18 8.26 4.97
N LYS A 88 -8.26 9.57 4.71
CA LYS A 88 -9.35 10.42 5.19
C LYS A 88 -10.67 10.14 4.51
N TYR A 89 -10.69 10.14 3.18
CA TYR A 89 -11.94 10.09 2.42
C TYR A 89 -12.39 8.68 2.05
N ILE A 90 -11.46 7.72 1.92
CA ILE A 90 -11.79 6.34 1.56
C ILE A 90 -11.82 5.43 2.79
N LEU A 91 -10.86 5.58 3.72
CA LEU A 91 -10.80 4.76 4.93
C LEU A 91 -11.53 5.38 6.14
N GLY A 92 -11.91 6.66 6.05
CA GLY A 92 -12.68 7.35 7.09
C GLY A 92 -11.85 7.82 8.30
N THR A 93 -10.51 7.85 8.17
CA THR A 93 -9.61 8.30 9.24
C THR A 93 -9.55 9.84 9.27
N GLN A 94 -10.17 10.47 10.27
CA GLN A 94 -10.34 11.94 10.29
C GLN A 94 -9.03 12.73 10.28
N GLU A 95 -8.03 12.33 11.07
CA GLU A 95 -6.71 12.97 11.14
C GLU A 95 -5.60 11.92 10.96
N PRO A 96 -5.38 11.43 9.71
CA PRO A 96 -4.42 10.36 9.45
C PRO A 96 -3.01 10.72 9.91
N ARG A 97 -2.43 9.89 10.78
CA ARG A 97 -1.02 10.01 11.18
C ARG A 97 -0.13 9.55 10.04
N ILE A 98 0.69 10.46 9.55
CA ILE A 98 1.56 10.24 8.39
C ILE A 98 3.00 10.08 8.89
N GLY A 99 3.64 8.98 8.53
CA GLY A 99 5.04 8.70 8.84
C GLY A 99 5.87 8.50 7.57
N VAL A 100 7.15 8.83 7.62
CA VAL A 100 8.11 8.50 6.54
C VAL A 100 8.90 7.27 6.96
N LEU A 101 8.88 6.23 6.13
CA LEU A 101 9.59 4.99 6.41
C LEU A 101 11.10 5.23 6.40
N SER A 102 11.75 4.82 7.48
CA SER A 102 13.17 5.03 7.73
C SER A 102 13.80 3.80 8.40
N ASN A 103 15.12 3.84 8.59
CA ASN A 103 15.90 2.84 9.31
C ASN A 103 16.04 3.15 10.82
N GLY A 104 15.16 4.01 11.35
CA GLY A 104 15.08 4.39 12.75
C GLY A 104 14.19 5.63 12.93
N GLU A 105 13.63 5.79 14.14
CA GLU A 105 12.68 6.87 14.47
C GLU A 105 13.37 8.22 14.79
N GLU A 106 14.66 8.22 15.11
CA GLU A 106 15.40 9.43 15.49
C GLU A 106 15.64 10.37 14.29
N GLU A 107 15.54 11.70 14.48
CA GLU A 107 15.71 12.70 13.41
C GLU A 107 17.05 12.58 12.64
N GLY A 108 18.10 12.06 13.28
CA GLY A 108 19.41 11.83 12.66
C GLY A 108 19.47 10.62 11.71
N LYS A 109 18.45 9.75 11.71
CA LYS A 109 18.37 8.55 10.86
C LYS A 109 17.90 8.90 9.45
N GLY A 110 17.69 7.87 8.64
CA GLY A 110 17.32 8.02 7.25
C GLY A 110 18.49 8.33 6.32
N ASN A 111 18.17 8.43 5.04
CA ASN A 111 19.08 8.87 3.99
C ASN A 111 18.80 10.34 3.62
N GLU A 112 19.50 10.86 2.61
CA GLU A 112 19.31 12.22 2.12
C GLU A 112 17.85 12.47 1.71
N LEU A 113 17.26 11.54 0.95
CA LEU A 113 15.86 11.61 0.51
C LEU A 113 14.89 11.76 1.70
N THR A 114 14.96 10.87 2.70
CA THR A 114 14.02 10.90 3.83
C THR A 114 14.21 12.14 4.70
N ARG A 115 15.43 12.66 4.83
CA ARG A 115 15.72 13.88 5.59
C ARG A 115 15.13 15.12 4.93
N GLU A 116 15.30 15.28 3.62
CA GLU A 116 14.68 16.39 2.90
C GLU A 116 13.14 16.31 2.95
N VAL A 117 12.57 15.10 2.86
CA VAL A 117 11.12 14.90 3.02
C VAL A 117 10.66 15.30 4.42
N HIS A 118 11.38 14.88 5.46
CA HIS A 118 11.09 15.26 6.85
C HIS A 118 11.09 16.79 7.02
N GLU A 119 12.09 17.49 6.49
CA GLU A 119 12.18 18.95 6.57
C GLU A 119 11.00 19.67 5.88
N ILE A 120 10.43 19.08 4.85
CA ILE A 120 9.27 19.65 4.14
C ILE A 120 7.98 19.30 4.87
N LEU A 121 7.75 18.02 5.20
CA LEU A 121 6.51 17.56 5.85
C LEU A 121 6.29 18.18 7.22
N SER A 122 7.36 18.38 8.01
CA SER A 122 7.31 19.05 9.32
C SER A 122 6.84 20.52 9.25
N LYS A 123 6.78 21.12 8.05
CA LYS A 123 6.30 22.49 7.81
C LYS A 123 4.92 22.55 7.16
N THR A 124 4.27 21.40 6.97
CA THR A 124 2.91 21.31 6.41
C THR A 124 1.87 21.21 7.52
N ASP A 125 0.60 21.43 7.18
CA ASP A 125 -0.53 21.24 8.12
C ASP A 125 -0.99 19.78 8.22
N MET A 126 -0.26 18.83 7.60
CA MET A 126 -0.56 17.40 7.72
C MET A 126 -0.22 16.91 9.13
N ASN A 127 -0.92 15.88 9.61
CA ASN A 127 -0.62 15.20 10.87
C ASN A 127 0.62 14.29 10.71
N TYR A 128 1.77 14.91 10.44
CA TYR A 128 3.05 14.25 10.25
C TYR A 128 3.69 13.93 11.60
N ILE A 129 3.91 12.64 11.87
CA ILE A 129 4.41 12.13 13.16
C ILE A 129 5.92 11.82 13.15
N GLY A 130 6.61 12.09 12.05
CA GLY A 130 8.06 11.86 11.93
C GLY A 130 8.43 10.59 11.18
N TYR A 131 9.56 10.00 11.54
CA TYR A 131 10.02 8.73 10.98
C TYR A 131 9.34 7.54 11.62
N VAL A 132 9.14 6.50 10.83
CA VAL A 132 8.57 5.22 11.25
C VAL A 132 9.43 4.07 10.73
N GLU A 133 9.42 2.94 11.41
CA GLU A 133 10.20 1.75 11.06
C GLU A 133 9.31 0.65 10.44
N GLY A 134 9.94 -0.37 9.85
CA GLY A 134 9.20 -1.47 9.21
C GLY A 134 8.26 -2.24 10.15
N ARG A 135 8.48 -2.20 11.47
CA ARG A 135 7.57 -2.80 12.46
C ARG A 135 6.23 -2.06 12.55
N ASP A 136 6.21 -0.77 12.23
CA ASP A 136 5.03 0.09 12.40
C ASP A 136 4.00 -0.14 11.29
N LEU A 137 4.41 -0.78 10.20
CA LEU A 137 3.52 -1.22 9.11
C LEU A 137 2.33 -2.04 9.62
N ASN A 138 2.53 -2.81 10.70
CA ASN A 138 1.51 -3.70 11.28
C ASN A 138 1.02 -3.26 12.68
N SER A 139 1.59 -2.18 13.26
CA SER A 139 1.24 -1.74 14.62
C SER A 139 -0.13 -1.07 14.66
N GLY A 140 -0.46 -0.30 13.63
CA GLY A 140 -1.63 0.58 13.59
C GLY A 140 -1.42 1.91 14.31
N GLU A 141 -0.17 2.21 14.69
CA GLU A 141 0.21 3.51 15.26
C GLU A 141 0.43 4.59 14.19
N VAL A 142 0.39 4.19 12.91
CA VAL A 142 0.58 5.03 11.73
C VAL A 142 -0.52 4.70 10.74
N ASP A 143 -1.17 5.71 10.17
CA ASP A 143 -2.28 5.51 9.24
C ASP A 143 -1.81 5.57 7.78
N VAL A 144 -0.75 6.34 7.50
CA VAL A 144 -0.11 6.47 6.19
C VAL A 144 1.41 6.40 6.34
N ILE A 145 2.05 5.44 5.67
CA ILE A 145 3.49 5.27 5.61
C ILE A 145 3.99 5.65 4.22
N VAL A 146 4.87 6.64 4.17
CA VAL A 146 5.42 7.21 2.95
C VAL A 146 6.81 6.66 2.67
N CYS A 147 7.04 6.18 1.44
CA CYS A 147 8.34 5.74 0.95
C CYS A 147 8.45 5.86 -0.58
N ASP A 148 9.65 5.69 -1.12
CA ASP A 148 9.81 5.40 -2.54
C ASP A 148 9.32 3.98 -2.88
N GLY A 149 9.05 3.74 -4.16
CA GLY A 149 8.52 2.47 -4.65
C GLY A 149 9.49 1.30 -4.53
N PHE A 150 10.81 1.54 -4.45
CA PHE A 150 11.76 0.45 -4.23
C PHE A 150 11.62 -0.08 -2.80
N VAL A 151 11.70 0.81 -1.80
CA VAL A 151 11.55 0.44 -0.38
C VAL A 151 10.15 -0.12 -0.11
N GLY A 152 9.10 0.52 -0.62
CA GLY A 152 7.72 0.08 -0.39
C GLY A 152 7.43 -1.29 -0.99
N ASN A 153 7.89 -1.57 -2.21
CA ASN A 153 7.72 -2.90 -2.81
C ASN A 153 8.50 -3.98 -2.05
N VAL A 154 9.71 -3.66 -1.56
CA VAL A 154 10.48 -4.60 -0.72
C VAL A 154 9.74 -4.87 0.59
N ALA A 155 9.23 -3.84 1.27
CA ALA A 155 8.47 -3.98 2.51
C ALA A 155 7.20 -4.83 2.31
N LEU A 156 6.44 -4.55 1.25
CA LEU A 156 5.26 -5.31 0.86
C LEU A 156 5.61 -6.80 0.63
N LYS A 157 6.61 -7.10 -0.19
CA LYS A 157 6.99 -8.48 -0.54
C LYS A 157 7.55 -9.26 0.66
N ILE A 158 8.27 -8.60 1.57
CA ILE A 158 8.71 -9.22 2.82
C ILE A 158 7.51 -9.56 3.70
N SER A 159 6.54 -8.65 3.83
CA SER A 159 5.33 -8.88 4.63
C SER A 159 4.51 -10.05 4.09
N GLU A 160 4.31 -10.11 2.76
CA GLU A 160 3.63 -11.22 2.09
C GLU A 160 4.37 -12.55 2.29
N GLY A 161 5.67 -12.59 2.01
CA GLY A 161 6.48 -13.80 2.11
C GLY A 161 6.56 -14.34 3.54
N LEU A 162 6.61 -13.45 4.54
CA LEU A 162 6.56 -13.84 5.95
C LEU A 162 5.22 -14.51 6.28
N TRP A 163 4.10 -13.97 5.80
CA TRP A 163 2.79 -14.54 6.03
C TRP A 163 2.62 -15.92 5.38
N GLU A 164 3.05 -16.07 4.13
CA GLU A 164 3.04 -17.36 3.42
C GLU A 164 3.89 -18.40 4.17
N THR A 165 5.08 -17.99 4.63
CA THR A 165 6.00 -18.84 5.38
C THR A 165 5.38 -19.32 6.70
N ILE A 166 4.83 -18.40 7.50
CA ILE A 166 4.16 -18.74 8.77
C ILE A 166 2.98 -19.68 8.52
N SER A 167 2.15 -19.39 7.52
CA SER A 167 1.00 -20.22 7.15
C SER A 167 1.42 -21.64 6.72
N ALA A 168 2.51 -21.76 5.96
CA ALA A 168 3.06 -23.04 5.53
C ALA A 168 3.60 -23.86 6.71
N ILE A 169 4.35 -23.22 7.63
CA ILE A 169 4.87 -23.87 8.83
C ILE A 169 3.72 -24.39 9.70
N PHE A 170 2.68 -23.59 9.94
CA PHE A 170 1.51 -24.03 10.70
C PHE A 170 0.80 -25.23 10.06
N LYS A 171 0.66 -25.24 8.73
CA LYS A 171 0.05 -26.35 8.00
C LYS A 171 0.90 -27.62 8.06
N TRP A 172 2.22 -27.48 8.04
CA TRP A 172 3.14 -28.61 8.23
C TRP A 172 3.01 -29.18 9.64
N GLU A 173 3.21 -28.37 10.68
CA GLU A 173 3.16 -28.83 12.08
C GLU A 173 1.80 -29.46 12.45
N ALA A 174 0.71 -28.97 11.86
CA ALA A 174 -0.62 -29.56 12.03
C ALA A 174 -0.73 -31.01 11.51
N GLN A 175 0.16 -31.46 10.62
CA GLN A 175 0.14 -32.81 10.04
C GLN A 175 0.94 -33.83 10.84
N ASP A 176 1.74 -33.39 11.83
CA ASP A 176 2.72 -34.21 12.55
C ASP A 176 2.09 -35.45 13.22
N ASN A 177 0.94 -35.29 13.88
CA ASN A 177 0.26 -36.41 14.53
C ASN A 177 -1.26 -36.24 14.59
N ILE A 178 -1.99 -37.31 14.95
CA ILE A 178 -3.47 -37.31 14.97
C ILE A 178 -4.01 -36.24 15.94
N ARG A 179 -3.34 -35.99 17.07
CA ARG A 179 -3.76 -34.95 18.02
C ARG A 179 -3.60 -33.55 17.41
N ALA A 180 -2.48 -33.29 16.73
CA ALA A 180 -2.24 -32.04 16.00
C ALA A 180 -3.28 -31.81 14.90
N LYS A 181 -3.64 -32.85 14.15
CA LYS A 181 -4.70 -32.78 13.11
C LYS A 181 -6.06 -32.43 13.71
N VAL A 182 -6.43 -33.05 14.84
CA VAL A 182 -7.70 -32.74 15.53
C VAL A 182 -7.68 -31.31 16.08
N ALA A 183 -6.57 -30.89 16.70
CA ALA A 183 -6.42 -29.52 17.19
C ALA A 183 -6.53 -28.48 16.06
N TYR A 184 -5.84 -28.71 14.95
CA TYR A 184 -5.91 -27.85 13.76
C TYR A 184 -7.33 -27.80 13.18
N PHE A 185 -8.03 -28.93 13.10
CA PHE A 185 -9.41 -28.97 12.66
C PHE A 185 -10.34 -28.13 13.55
N LEU A 186 -10.21 -28.25 14.87
CA LEU A 186 -10.95 -27.43 15.84
C LEU A 186 -10.60 -25.94 15.71
N MET A 187 -9.33 -25.61 15.45
CA MET A 187 -8.84 -24.26 15.20
C MET A 187 -9.14 -23.75 13.78
N GLY A 188 -9.65 -24.57 12.87
CA GLY A 188 -9.79 -24.22 11.46
C GLY A 188 -10.68 -23.00 11.19
N ARG A 189 -11.63 -22.69 12.08
CA ARG A 189 -12.38 -21.41 12.02
C ARG A 189 -11.54 -20.21 12.44
N ALA A 190 -10.70 -20.34 13.47
CA ALA A 190 -9.79 -19.28 13.89
C ALA A 190 -8.70 -19.05 12.84
N MET A 191 -8.10 -20.11 12.29
CA MET A 191 -7.10 -20.03 11.23
C MET A 191 -7.64 -19.34 9.97
N ARG A 192 -8.85 -19.68 9.51
CA ARG A 192 -9.46 -18.98 8.37
C ARG A 192 -9.75 -17.50 8.64
N ARG A 193 -10.09 -17.14 9.88
CA ARG A 193 -10.25 -15.73 10.27
C ARG A 193 -8.92 -15.00 10.30
N LEU A 194 -7.85 -15.68 10.71
CA LEU A 194 -6.49 -15.15 10.67
C LEU A 194 -6.01 -14.96 9.23
N GLU A 195 -6.19 -15.97 8.38
CA GLU A 195 -5.91 -15.89 6.93
C GLU A 195 -6.63 -14.70 6.30
N LYS A 196 -7.93 -14.54 6.53
CA LYS A 196 -8.69 -13.37 6.02
C LYS A 196 -8.20 -12.02 6.56
N ARG A 197 -7.70 -11.97 7.80
CA ARG A 197 -7.21 -10.73 8.39
C ARG A 197 -5.86 -10.31 7.86
N LEU A 198 -5.07 -11.24 7.36
CA LEU A 198 -3.71 -11.00 6.88
C LEU A 198 -3.62 -11.02 5.36
N ASP A 199 -4.68 -11.46 4.69
CA ASP A 199 -4.85 -11.31 3.26
C ASP A 199 -5.17 -9.86 2.91
N TYR A 200 -4.17 -9.14 2.41
CA TYR A 200 -4.33 -7.75 1.96
C TYR A 200 -5.32 -7.62 0.81
N SER A 201 -5.57 -8.68 0.02
CA SER A 201 -6.53 -8.64 -1.09
C SER A 201 -7.98 -8.50 -0.62
N GLU A 202 -8.27 -8.85 0.64
CA GLU A 202 -9.59 -8.65 1.25
C GLU A 202 -9.86 -7.17 1.61
N TYR A 203 -8.84 -6.30 1.63
CA TYR A 203 -8.94 -4.91 2.09
C TYR A 203 -9.01 -3.86 0.97
N GLY A 204 -9.19 -4.33 -0.27
CA GLY A 204 -9.13 -3.51 -1.47
C GLY A 204 -7.79 -3.69 -2.17
N GLY A 205 -7.80 -3.66 -3.51
CA GLY A 205 -6.58 -3.80 -4.32
C GLY A 205 -5.60 -2.64 -4.11
N ALA A 206 -4.73 -2.40 -5.09
CA ALA A 206 -3.70 -1.39 -5.00
C ALA A 206 -4.04 -0.16 -5.86
N PRO A 207 -4.85 0.80 -5.37
CA PRO A 207 -5.24 1.96 -6.15
C PRO A 207 -4.02 2.78 -6.61
N LEU A 208 -4.07 3.20 -7.87
CA LEU A 208 -3.11 4.13 -8.45
C LEU A 208 -3.57 5.57 -8.18
N LEU A 209 -3.01 6.19 -7.14
CA LEU A 209 -3.33 7.56 -6.75
C LEU A 209 -2.61 8.56 -7.66
N GLY A 210 -3.23 9.71 -7.91
CA GLY A 210 -2.60 10.80 -8.65
C GLY A 210 -2.91 10.86 -10.15
N ILE A 211 -3.94 10.15 -10.63
CA ILE A 211 -4.40 10.14 -12.04
C ILE A 211 -5.81 10.70 -12.20
N ASN A 212 -6.19 11.18 -13.39
CA ASN A 212 -7.54 11.73 -13.67
C ASN A 212 -8.64 10.64 -13.82
N GLY A 213 -8.52 9.53 -13.10
CA GLY A 213 -9.44 8.41 -13.17
C GLY A 213 -9.25 7.47 -12.00
N ASN A 214 -10.10 6.46 -11.90
CA ASN A 214 -10.01 5.45 -10.84
C ASN A 214 -9.47 4.15 -11.45
N CYS A 215 -8.34 3.66 -10.95
CA CYS A 215 -7.71 2.42 -11.40
C CYS A 215 -7.17 1.65 -10.19
N VAL A 216 -7.56 0.37 -10.09
CA VAL A 216 -7.17 -0.56 -9.02
C VAL A 216 -6.64 -1.85 -9.62
#